data_AF-A0A967PVC4-F1
#
_entry.id   AF-A0A967PVC4-F1
#
_cell.length_a   1.000
_cell.length_b   1.000
_cell.length_c   1.000
_cell.angle_alpha   90.00
_cell.angle_beta   90.00
_cell.angle_gamma   90.00
#
_symmetry.space_group_name_H-M   'P 1'
#
loop_
_entity.id
_entity.type
_entity.pdbx_description
1 polymer ?
#
loop_
_entity_poly.entity_id
_entity_poly.type
_entity_poly.pdbx_seq_one_letter_code
_entity_poly.pdbx_strand_id
1 'polypeptide(L)'
;MFENYSDKFQEKYDLQIDQDGINQFYTVFQKWVENSEHKLSDFTEQDRNIQLGMINGESYTTGDFIDRYGKYLVKSYQRFRRKDQFVDGFVKNEVEKELNKIAWAIE
;
A
#
# COMPACT_ATOMS: atom_id res chain seq x y z
N MET A 1 -3.91 18.84 -17.38
CA MET A 1 -3.03 19.71 -16.55
C MET A 1 -2.58 19.05 -15.26
N PHE A 2 -3.30 18.07 -14.70
CA PHE A 2 -2.90 17.30 -13.50
C PHE A 2 -1.77 16.27 -13.77
N GLU A 3 -1.77 15.61 -14.93
CA GLU A 3 -0.74 14.62 -15.33
C GLU A 3 0.68 15.23 -15.34
N ASN A 4 0.84 16.46 -15.82
CA ASN A 4 2.14 17.15 -15.80
C ASN A 4 2.66 17.50 -14.39
N TYR A 5 1.80 17.48 -13.36
CA TYR A 5 2.22 17.74 -11.98
C TYR A 5 2.57 16.44 -11.24
N SER A 6 1.91 15.31 -11.52
CA SER A 6 2.28 14.02 -10.92
C SER A 6 3.65 13.57 -11.41
N ASP A 7 3.94 13.70 -12.70
CA ASP A 7 5.19 13.17 -13.27
C ASP A 7 6.40 13.97 -12.76
N LYS A 8 6.28 15.30 -12.69
CA LYS A 8 7.30 16.17 -12.10
C LYS A 8 7.48 15.98 -10.60
N PHE A 9 6.42 15.60 -9.89
CA PHE A 9 6.49 15.28 -8.46
C PHE A 9 7.20 13.93 -8.25
N GLN A 10 6.83 12.92 -9.03
CA GLN A 10 7.47 11.60 -9.00
C GLN A 10 8.97 11.69 -9.30
N GLU A 11 9.37 12.47 -10.31
CA GLU A 11 10.79 12.71 -10.62
C GLU A 11 11.52 13.50 -9.53
N LYS A 12 10.86 14.48 -8.89
CA LYS A 12 11.49 15.31 -7.84
C LYS A 12 11.77 14.54 -6.55
N TYR A 13 10.91 13.60 -6.19
CA TYR A 13 10.97 12.87 -4.91
C TYR A 13 11.33 11.38 -5.07
N ASP A 14 11.71 10.95 -6.28
CA ASP A 14 11.99 9.55 -6.62
C ASP A 14 10.90 8.59 -6.11
N LEU A 15 9.64 8.95 -6.38
CA LEU A 15 8.50 8.15 -5.94
C LEU A 15 8.38 6.91 -6.83
N GLN A 16 8.49 5.74 -6.22
CA GLN A 16 8.38 4.46 -6.92
C GLN A 16 7.33 3.59 -6.24
N ILE A 17 6.39 3.07 -7.02
CA ILE A 17 5.41 2.08 -6.56
C ILE A 17 5.95 0.69 -6.88
N ASP A 18 6.03 -0.18 -5.87
CA ASP A 18 6.47 -1.57 -6.04
C ASP A 18 5.26 -2.48 -6.35
N GLN A 19 5.03 -2.71 -7.63
CA GLN A 19 3.90 -3.53 -8.08
C GLN A 19 4.03 -5.00 -7.65
N ASP A 20 5.25 -5.52 -7.56
CA ASP A 20 5.50 -6.91 -7.14
C ASP A 20 5.23 -7.05 -5.64
N GLY A 21 5.69 -6.08 -4.86
CA GLY A 21 5.37 -5.99 -3.43
C GLY A 21 3.88 -5.86 -3.15
N ILE A 22 3.16 -5.04 -3.91
CA ILE A 22 1.69 -4.93 -3.82
C ILE A 22 1.01 -6.27 -4.13
N ASN A 23 1.47 -7.01 -5.14
CA ASN A 23 0.94 -8.32 -5.49
C ASN A 23 1.22 -9.37 -4.40
N GLN A 24 2.40 -9.32 -3.78
CA GLN A 24 2.76 -10.17 -2.64
C GLN A 24 1.87 -9.86 -1.43
N PHE A 25 1.75 -8.59 -1.06
CA PHE A 25 0.87 -8.13 0.02
C PHE A 25 -0.57 -8.61 -0.21
N TYR A 26 -1.11 -8.45 -1.42
CA TYR A 26 -2.45 -8.92 -1.74
C TYR A 26 -2.63 -10.42 -1.46
N THR A 27 -1.64 -11.23 -1.84
CA THR A 27 -1.68 -12.68 -1.63
C THR A 27 -1.68 -13.05 -0.14
N VAL A 28 -0.86 -12.35 0.67
CA VAL A 28 -0.84 -12.51 2.13
C VAL A 28 -2.18 -12.08 2.73
N PHE A 29 -2.67 -10.91 2.31
CA PHE A 29 -3.92 -10.33 2.78
C PHE A 29 -5.13 -11.22 2.48
N GLN A 30 -5.23 -11.83 1.29
CA GLN A 30 -6.30 -12.76 0.99
C GLN A 30 -6.35 -13.94 1.96
N LYS A 31 -5.21 -14.57 2.21
CA LYS A 31 -5.10 -15.68 3.18
C LYS A 31 -5.48 -15.24 4.58
N TRP A 32 -5.10 -14.02 4.97
CA TRP A 32 -5.45 -13.43 6.24
C TRP A 32 -6.96 -13.21 6.39
N VAL A 33 -7.64 -12.64 5.38
CA VAL A 33 -9.10 -12.41 5.42
C VAL A 33 -9.90 -13.70 5.44
N GLU A 34 -9.40 -14.77 4.80
CA GLU A 34 -10.05 -16.08 4.78
C GLU A 34 -10.04 -16.78 6.15
N ASN A 35 -9.18 -16.36 7.09
CA ASN A 35 -9.15 -16.87 8.44
C ASN A 35 -10.25 -16.22 9.31
N SER A 36 -11.12 -17.03 9.92
CA SER A 36 -12.27 -16.54 10.71
C SER A 36 -11.88 -15.79 11.99
N GLU A 37 -10.65 -15.97 12.51
CA GLU A 37 -10.17 -15.31 13.73
C GLU A 37 -9.10 -14.24 13.49
N HIS A 38 -8.92 -13.81 12.25
CA HIS A 38 -7.81 -12.95 11.83
C HIS A 38 -7.55 -11.74 12.75
N LYS A 39 -6.30 -11.60 13.18
CA LYS A 39 -5.80 -10.47 13.98
C LYS A 39 -4.67 -9.78 13.23
N LEU A 40 -4.49 -8.48 13.45
CA LEU A 40 -3.36 -7.75 12.86
C LEU A 40 -1.99 -8.32 13.29
N SER A 41 -1.93 -8.99 14.45
CA SER A 41 -0.75 -9.73 14.93
C SER A 41 -0.40 -10.96 14.11
N ASP A 42 -1.28 -11.42 13.22
CA ASP A 42 -1.07 -12.63 12.42
C ASP A 42 -0.16 -12.38 11.21
N PHE A 43 0.06 -11.10 10.86
CA PHE A 43 1.08 -10.73 9.88
C PHE A 43 2.47 -10.96 10.47
N THR A 44 3.24 -11.84 9.83
CA THR A 44 4.62 -12.12 10.25
C THR A 44 5.53 -10.93 10.00
N GLU A 45 6.70 -10.91 10.63
CA GLU A 45 7.71 -9.88 10.35
C GLU A 45 8.07 -9.81 8.86
N GLN A 46 8.14 -10.97 8.19
CA GLN A 46 8.37 -11.04 6.76
C GLN A 46 7.25 -10.37 5.96
N ASP A 47 5.98 -10.63 6.32
CA ASP A 47 4.83 -10.02 5.65
C ASP A 47 4.82 -8.51 5.83
N ARG A 48 5.17 -8.02 7.03
CA ARG A 48 5.19 -6.59 7.34
C ARG A 48 6.33 -5.86 6.64
N ASN A 49 7.45 -6.53 6.35
CA ASN A 49 8.59 -5.95 5.65
C ASN A 49 8.46 -5.96 4.11
N ILE A 50 7.33 -6.43 3.54
CA ILE A 50 7.10 -6.33 2.09
C ILE A 50 7.02 -4.84 1.71
N GLN A 51 7.94 -4.39 0.88
CA GLN A 51 7.94 -3.02 0.34
C GLN A 51 6.76 -2.83 -0.60
N LEU A 52 6.00 -1.74 -0.42
CA LEU A 52 4.88 -1.35 -1.29
C LEU A 52 5.25 -0.17 -2.20
N GLY A 53 6.23 0.62 -1.76
CA GLY A 53 6.80 1.69 -2.56
C GLY A 53 7.95 2.35 -1.82
N MET A 54 8.53 3.36 -2.45
CA MET A 54 9.68 4.10 -1.96
C MET A 54 9.54 5.57 -2.33
N ILE A 55 10.08 6.44 -1.48
CA ILE A 55 10.21 7.87 -1.78
C ILE A 55 11.48 8.42 -1.14
N ASN A 56 12.31 9.13 -1.89
CA ASN A 56 13.62 9.65 -1.43
C ASN A 56 14.50 8.61 -0.69
N GLY A 57 14.45 7.35 -1.11
CA GLY A 57 15.17 6.25 -0.46
C GLY A 57 14.55 5.74 0.85
N GLU A 58 13.44 6.31 1.32
CA GLU A 58 12.64 5.76 2.41
C GLU A 58 11.66 4.72 1.86
N SER A 59 11.72 3.51 2.43
CA SER A 59 10.82 2.41 2.06
C SER A 59 9.50 2.55 2.80
N TYR A 60 8.39 2.40 2.08
CA TYR A 60 7.06 2.29 2.64
C TYR A 60 6.59 0.84 2.56
N THR A 61 6.35 0.23 3.71
CA THR A 61 6.15 -1.21 3.83
C THR A 61 4.69 -1.59 4.09
N THR A 62 4.43 -2.89 4.02
CA THR A 62 3.14 -3.47 4.41
C THR A 62 2.84 -3.23 5.89
N GLY A 63 3.86 -3.20 6.75
CA GLY A 63 3.71 -2.83 8.16
C GLY A 63 3.11 -1.44 8.33
N ASP A 64 3.69 -0.45 7.65
CA ASP A 64 3.21 0.94 7.66
C ASP A 64 1.78 1.06 7.14
N PHE A 65 1.48 0.33 6.06
CA PHE A 65 0.15 0.28 5.46
C PHE A 65 -0.89 -0.34 6.40
N ILE A 66 -0.56 -1.46 7.05
CA ILE A 66 -1.46 -2.13 8.00
C ILE A 66 -1.68 -1.28 9.24
N ASP A 67 -0.64 -0.64 9.79
CA ASP A 67 -0.78 0.20 10.97
C ASP A 67 -1.71 1.39 10.71
N ARG A 68 -1.72 1.89 9.47
CA ARG A 68 -2.58 3.01 9.09
C ARG A 68 -4.01 2.60 8.74
N TYR A 69 -4.16 1.57 7.91
CA TYR A 69 -5.47 1.19 7.37
C TYR A 69 -6.17 0.11 8.20
N GLY A 70 -5.43 -0.72 8.94
CA GLY A 70 -5.91 -1.68 9.94
C GLY A 70 -7.29 -2.25 9.67
N LYS A 71 -8.25 -1.91 10.54
CA LYS A 71 -9.66 -2.39 10.49
C LYS A 71 -10.41 -1.99 9.21
N TYR A 72 -9.97 -0.96 8.51
CA TYR A 72 -10.58 -0.53 7.26
C TYR A 72 -10.21 -1.43 6.08
N LEU A 73 -9.12 -2.21 6.17
CA LEU A 73 -8.68 -3.08 5.08
C LEU A 73 -9.73 -4.13 4.70
N VAL A 74 -10.28 -4.84 5.69
CA VAL A 74 -11.32 -5.86 5.45
C VAL A 74 -12.58 -5.22 4.84
N LYS A 75 -13.00 -4.07 5.39
CA LYS A 75 -14.18 -3.36 4.89
C LYS A 75 -13.98 -2.85 3.46
N SER A 76 -12.78 -2.38 3.13
CA SER A 76 -12.42 -1.97 1.77
C SER A 76 -12.42 -3.19 0.85
N TYR A 77 -11.78 -4.29 1.21
CA TYR A 77 -11.73 -5.51 0.41
C TYR A 77 -13.12 -6.05 0.08
N GLN A 78 -14.04 -6.09 1.04
CA GLN A 78 -15.42 -6.53 0.83
C GLN A 78 -16.22 -5.68 -0.19
N ARG A 79 -15.79 -4.43 -0.46
CA ARG A 79 -16.42 -3.56 -1.45
C ARG A 79 -16.02 -3.89 -2.88
N PHE A 80 -14.88 -4.53 -3.08
CA PHE A 80 -14.36 -4.87 -4.39
C PHE A 80 -14.67 -6.34 -4.72
N ARG A 81 -15.26 -6.57 -5.89
CA ARG A 81 -15.62 -7.92 -6.34
C ARG A 81 -14.48 -8.66 -7.03
N ARG A 82 -13.42 -7.94 -7.42
CA ARG A 82 -12.32 -8.46 -8.22
C ARG A 82 -10.97 -7.96 -7.68
N LYS A 83 -9.94 -8.81 -7.83
CA LYS A 83 -8.56 -8.58 -7.38
C LYS A 83 -7.99 -7.27 -7.93
N ASP A 84 -8.05 -7.10 -9.24
CA ASP A 84 -7.54 -5.93 -9.97
C ASP A 84 -8.11 -4.62 -9.40
N GLN A 85 -9.41 -4.59 -9.12
CA GLN A 85 -10.06 -3.40 -8.58
C GLN A 85 -9.59 -3.05 -7.16
N PHE A 86 -9.29 -4.06 -6.33
CA PHE A 86 -8.75 -3.82 -5.00
C PHE A 86 -7.27 -3.38 -5.07
N VAL A 87 -6.47 -4.05 -5.90
CA VAL A 87 -5.04 -3.77 -6.06
C VAL A 87 -4.82 -2.39 -6.69
N ASP A 88 -5.36 -2.14 -7.88
CA ASP A 88 -5.13 -0.90 -8.62
C ASP A 88 -6.01 0.25 -8.12
N GLY A 89 -7.19 -0.07 -7.59
CA GLY A 89 -8.17 0.94 -7.15
C GLY A 89 -8.04 1.37 -5.69
N PHE A 90 -7.62 0.48 -4.78
CA PHE A 90 -7.49 0.82 -3.36
C PHE A 90 -6.03 0.80 -2.92
N VAL A 91 -5.34 -0.34 -3.00
CA VAL A 91 -3.99 -0.48 -2.44
C VAL A 91 -3.02 0.51 -3.07
N LYS A 92 -2.93 0.53 -4.41
CA LYS A 92 -2.03 1.43 -5.13
C LYS A 92 -2.32 2.91 -4.83
N ASN A 93 -3.58 3.32 -4.89
CA ASN A 93 -3.99 4.70 -4.64
C ASN A 93 -3.69 5.14 -3.20
N GLU A 94 -3.88 4.26 -2.22
CA GLU A 94 -3.59 4.58 -0.82
C GLU A 94 -2.08 4.59 -0.53
N VAL A 95 -1.29 3.72 -1.17
CA VAL A 95 0.18 3.78 -1.10
C VAL A 95 0.69 5.09 -1.71
N GLU A 96 0.22 5.46 -2.90
CA GLU A 96 0.63 6.69 -3.57
C GLU A 96 0.29 7.94 -2.75
N LYS A 97 -0.90 7.99 -2.14
CA LYS A 97 -1.26 9.06 -1.21
C LYS A 97 -0.32 9.16 -0.02
N GLU A 98 0.07 8.03 0.58
CA GLU A 98 0.94 8.06 1.76
C GLU A 98 2.37 8.44 1.41
N LEU A 99 2.89 7.95 0.29
CA LEU A 99 4.18 8.40 -0.23
C LEU A 99 4.17 9.91 -0.50
N ASN A 100 3.12 10.42 -1.17
CA ASN A 100 2.99 11.85 -1.39
C ASN A 100 3.01 12.63 -0.07
N LYS A 101 2.24 12.21 0.95
CA LYS A 101 2.25 12.87 2.27
C LYS A 101 3.63 12.86 2.94
N ILE A 102 4.39 11.76 2.80
CA ILE A 102 5.76 11.67 3.31
C ILE A 102 6.64 12.71 2.60
N ALA A 103 6.57 12.82 1.28
CA ALA A 103 7.31 13.86 0.54
C ALA A 103 6.97 15.28 0.98
N TRP A 104 5.69 15.59 1.20
CA TRP A 104 5.26 16.90 1.70
C TRP A 104 5.71 17.18 3.14
N ALA A 105 5.94 16.15 3.96
CA ALA A 105 6.44 16.30 5.33
C ALA A 105 7.96 16.51 5.41
N ILE A 106 8.69 16.20 4.33
CA ILE A 106 10.14 16.43 4.20
C ILE A 106 10.44 17.89 3.80
N GLU A 107 9.46 18.61 3.21
CA GLU A 107 9.56 20.02 2.83
C GLU A 107 9.40 20.98 4.03
#